data_AF-A0A8J3S5F7-F1
#
_entry.id   AF-A0A8J3S5F7-F1
#
_cell.length_a   1.000
_cell.length_b   1.000
_cell.length_c   1.000
_cell.angle_alpha   90.00
_cell.angle_beta   90.00
_cell.angle_gamma   90.00
#
_symmetry.space_group_name_H-M   'P 1'
#
loop_
_entity.id
_entity.type
_entity.pdbx_description
1 polymer ?
#
loop_
_entity_poly.entity_id
_entity_poly.type
_entity_poly.pdbx_seq_one_letter_code
_entity_poly.pdbx_strand_id
1 'polypeptide(L)'
;MQPSKRLCHIGSMDTPAIDGWFTVDDDTVHLIGTRCAECRTVCFPPRTGFCPNPRCPGEELVPARLSRRGTVWSYTDARYPPPAPFVAAEPYTPVTLAAVELAEEGIVVLGQVKDLTVDDLHVGMELELTAGPLADGPLVWMWGRPRGPGQTGAGAPASTGGTGGTGGTGGTGGTGGTT
;
A
#
# COMPACT_ATOMS: atom_id res chain seq x y z
N MET A 1 25.08 -34.50 -2.15
CA MET A 1 23.88 -34.24 -2.97
C MET A 1 22.75 -33.81 -2.03
N GLN A 2 22.55 -32.49 -1.87
CA GLN A 2 21.37 -31.95 -1.18
C GLN A 2 20.22 -31.86 -2.18
N PRO A 3 18.99 -32.22 -1.81
CA PRO A 3 17.84 -32.04 -2.68
C PRO A 3 17.45 -30.56 -2.73
N SER A 4 17.52 -29.99 -3.94
CA SER A 4 17.09 -28.64 -4.27
C SER A 4 15.58 -28.49 -4.02
N LYS A 5 15.21 -27.73 -2.98
CA LYS A 5 13.85 -27.20 -2.83
C LYS A 5 13.63 -26.14 -3.92
N ARG A 6 12.74 -26.44 -4.87
CA ARG A 6 12.14 -25.44 -5.75
C ARG A 6 11.39 -24.44 -4.87
N LEU A 7 11.94 -23.25 -4.71
CA LEU A 7 11.26 -22.12 -4.10
C LEU A 7 10.25 -21.59 -5.13
N CYS A 8 8.97 -21.88 -4.89
CA CYS A 8 7.88 -21.16 -5.53
C CYS A 8 8.07 -19.66 -5.28
N HIS A 9 8.01 -18.86 -6.34
CA HIS A 9 8.14 -17.40 -6.31
C HIS A 9 6.85 -16.80 -5.72
N ILE A 10 6.67 -16.92 -4.40
CA ILE A 10 5.73 -16.08 -3.67
C ILE A 10 6.33 -14.68 -3.76
N GLY A 11 5.68 -13.77 -4.49
CA GLY A 11 6.10 -12.37 -4.58
C GLY A 11 6.33 -11.84 -3.17
N SER A 12 7.51 -11.31 -2.91
CA SER A 12 7.83 -10.74 -1.61
C SER A 12 6.88 -9.59 -1.34
N MET A 13 6.10 -9.68 -0.26
CA MET A 13 5.18 -8.64 0.20
C MET A 13 5.91 -7.34 0.60
N ASP A 14 7.24 -7.33 0.55
CA ASP A 14 8.10 -6.18 0.86
C ASP A 14 8.66 -5.51 -0.41
N THR A 15 8.37 -6.04 -1.61
CA THR A 15 8.89 -5.49 -2.87
C THR A 15 7.92 -4.47 -3.47
N PRO A 16 8.38 -3.26 -3.85
CA PRO A 16 7.57 -2.30 -4.58
C PRO A 16 6.98 -2.90 -5.87
N ALA A 17 5.71 -2.59 -6.14
CA ALA A 17 5.04 -3.02 -7.38
C ALA A 17 5.66 -2.39 -8.62
N ILE A 18 6.26 -1.20 -8.47
CA ILE A 18 7.00 -0.51 -9.51
C ILE A 18 8.28 0.04 -8.90
N ASP A 19 9.41 -0.45 -9.40
CA ASP A 19 10.73 -0.02 -8.95
C ASP A 19 10.95 1.48 -9.18
N GLY A 20 11.50 2.16 -8.17
CA GLY A 20 11.92 3.55 -8.26
C GLY A 20 10.80 4.60 -8.22
N TRP A 21 9.53 4.21 -8.03
CA TRP A 21 8.42 5.16 -7.86
C TRP A 21 8.20 5.60 -6.43
N PHE A 22 8.58 4.77 -5.46
CA PHE A 22 8.56 5.11 -4.05
C PHE A 22 9.63 4.33 -3.29
N THR A 23 10.05 4.85 -2.15
CA THR A 23 10.93 4.17 -1.20
C THR A 23 10.21 3.93 0.12
N VAL A 24 10.64 2.91 0.85
CA VAL A 24 10.24 2.63 2.23
C VAL A 24 11.53 2.55 3.04
N ASP A 25 11.81 3.60 3.80
CA ASP A 25 13.04 3.79 4.59
C ASP A 25 12.64 3.89 6.07
N ASP A 26 12.99 2.93 6.93
CA ASP A 26 12.64 2.92 8.36
C ASP A 26 11.15 3.26 8.63
N ASP A 27 10.24 2.51 7.98
CA ASP A 27 8.77 2.72 7.96
C ASP A 27 8.28 4.05 7.38
N THR A 28 9.19 4.85 6.83
CA THR A 28 8.89 6.14 6.19
C THR A 28 8.82 5.96 4.69
N VAL A 29 7.66 6.24 4.14
CA VAL A 29 7.40 6.13 2.70
C VAL A 29 7.64 7.47 2.03
N HIS A 30 8.32 7.49 0.88
CA HIS A 30 8.44 8.66 0.02
C HIS A 30 8.08 8.31 -1.41
N LEU A 31 7.28 9.14 -2.08
CA LEU A 31 7.18 9.10 -3.53
C LEU A 31 8.48 9.67 -4.12
N ILE A 32 8.93 9.04 -5.20
CA ILE A 32 10.06 9.49 -5.99
C ILE A 32 9.52 10.05 -7.29
N GLY A 33 9.53 11.37 -7.39
CA GLY A 33 9.27 12.08 -8.64
C GLY A 33 10.56 12.54 -9.29
N THR A 34 10.42 13.46 -10.22
CA THR A 34 11.56 14.22 -10.75
C THR A 34 11.29 15.71 -10.73
N ARG A 35 12.36 16.50 -10.68
CA ARG A 35 12.33 17.95 -10.66
C ARG A 35 13.23 18.50 -11.75
N CYS A 36 12.73 19.44 -12.54
CA CYS A 36 13.54 20.11 -13.55
C CYS A 36 14.69 20.89 -12.90
N ALA A 37 15.91 20.71 -13.42
CA ALA A 37 17.10 21.42 -12.95
C ALA A 37 16.98 22.94 -13.13
N GLU A 38 16.29 23.37 -14.18
CA GLU A 38 16.13 24.79 -14.54
C GLU A 38 14.95 25.47 -13.82
N CYS A 39 13.72 25.07 -14.16
CA CYS A 39 12.52 25.77 -13.67
C CYS A 39 11.90 25.16 -12.41
N ARG A 40 12.51 24.11 -11.85
CA ARG A 40 12.05 23.42 -10.63
C ARG A 40 10.66 22.78 -10.69
N THR A 41 10.04 22.71 -11.88
CA THR A 41 8.79 21.96 -12.11
C THR A 41 8.96 20.53 -11.63
N VAL A 42 8.05 20.08 -10.78
CA VAL A 42 8.01 18.70 -10.28
C VAL A 42 7.04 17.89 -11.12
N CYS A 43 7.37 16.62 -11.35
CA CYS A 43 6.44 15.67 -11.95
C CYS A 43 6.54 14.29 -11.29
N PHE A 44 5.39 13.63 -11.25
CA PHE A 44 5.21 12.25 -10.86
C PHE A 44 4.24 11.60 -11.85
N PRO A 45 4.46 10.36 -12.32
CA PRO A 45 5.58 9.46 -12.00
C PRO A 45 6.96 9.98 -12.44
N PRO A 46 8.07 9.41 -11.92
CA PRO A 46 9.41 9.87 -12.30
C PRO A 46 9.66 9.60 -13.78
N ARG A 47 10.29 10.57 -14.48
CA ARG A 47 10.57 10.48 -15.92
C ARG A 47 11.88 11.17 -16.27
N THR A 48 12.43 10.82 -17.42
CA THR A 48 13.65 11.43 -17.97
C THR A 48 13.33 12.29 -19.20
N GLY A 49 14.30 13.07 -19.64
CA GLY A 49 14.23 13.94 -20.81
C GLY A 49 13.62 15.31 -20.52
N PHE A 50 12.93 15.87 -21.52
CA PHE A 50 12.47 17.26 -21.49
C PHE A 50 11.46 17.58 -20.39
N CYS A 51 11.60 18.79 -19.85
CA CYS A 51 10.70 19.35 -18.86
C CYS A 51 9.24 19.30 -19.33
N PRO A 52 8.29 18.82 -18.50
CA PRO A 52 6.87 18.84 -18.85
C PRO A 52 6.27 20.24 -18.91
N ASN A 53 6.95 21.26 -18.35
CA ASN A 53 6.49 22.63 -18.44
C ASN A 53 6.75 23.17 -19.86
N PRO A 54 5.72 23.45 -20.68
CA PRO A 54 5.90 23.88 -22.06
C PRO A 54 6.57 25.25 -22.20
N ARG A 55 6.75 25.99 -21.09
CA ARG A 55 7.45 27.27 -21.03
C ARG A 55 8.94 27.13 -20.65
N CYS A 56 9.42 25.91 -20.40
CA CYS A 56 10.80 25.65 -20.02
C CYS A 56 11.47 24.77 -21.08
N PRO A 57 12.62 25.19 -21.65
CA PRO A 57 13.37 24.39 -22.62
C PRO A 57 14.21 23.29 -21.96
N GLY A 58 14.20 23.19 -20.63
CA GLY A 58 15.13 22.34 -19.89
C GLY A 58 15.03 20.86 -20.23
N GLU A 59 16.19 20.23 -20.34
CA GLU A 59 16.37 18.86 -20.80
C GLU A 59 16.75 17.88 -19.67
N GLU A 60 17.03 18.43 -18.49
CA GLU A 60 17.46 17.68 -17.31
C GLU A 60 16.37 17.66 -16.22
N LEU A 61 15.98 16.45 -15.85
CA LEU A 61 15.09 16.14 -14.73
C LEU A 61 15.89 15.32 -13.71
N VAL A 62 16.01 15.83 -12.49
CA VAL A 62 16.73 15.15 -11.40
C VAL A 62 15.75 14.44 -10.46
N PRO A 63 16.08 13.26 -9.90
CA PRO A 63 15.23 12.59 -8.91
C PRO A 63 14.90 13.48 -7.72
N ALA A 64 13.66 13.39 -7.22
CA ALA A 64 13.20 14.16 -6.07
C ALA A 64 12.33 13.30 -5.16
N ARG A 65 12.65 13.26 -3.86
CA ARG A 65 11.73 12.80 -2.81
C ARG A 65 10.65 13.87 -2.63
N LEU A 66 9.40 13.46 -2.71
CA LEU A 66 8.26 14.36 -2.57
C LEU A 66 7.78 14.43 -1.12
N SER A 67 7.05 15.49 -0.80
CA SER A 67 6.40 15.63 0.51
C SER A 67 5.44 14.47 0.78
N ARG A 68 5.37 14.08 2.05
CA ARG A 68 4.58 12.92 2.51
C ARG A 68 3.14 13.27 2.84
N ARG A 69 2.83 14.55 3.00
CA ARG A 69 1.55 15.03 3.47
C ARG A 69 0.90 15.88 2.41
N GLY A 70 -0.42 15.85 2.40
CA GLY A 70 -1.21 16.62 1.48
C GLY A 70 -2.66 16.64 1.91
N THR A 71 -3.49 17.30 1.11
CA THR A 71 -4.94 17.38 1.37
C THR A 71 -5.72 16.67 0.27
N VAL A 72 -6.85 16.06 0.64
CA VAL A 72 -7.73 15.40 -0.32
C VAL A 72 -8.27 16.43 -1.32
N TRP A 73 -7.90 16.28 -2.59
CA TRP A 73 -8.41 17.07 -3.70
C TRP A 73 -9.72 16.47 -4.24
N SER A 74 -9.77 15.13 -4.38
CA SER A 74 -10.99 14.37 -4.66
C SER A 74 -10.87 12.93 -4.16
N TYR A 75 -12.00 12.23 -4.01
CA TYR A 75 -12.03 10.85 -3.54
C TYR A 75 -13.25 10.09 -4.08
N THR A 76 -13.14 8.76 -4.13
CA THR A 76 -14.20 7.84 -4.58
C THR A 76 -13.92 6.45 -4.01
N ASP A 77 -14.87 5.53 -4.15
CA ASP A 77 -14.62 4.10 -4.01
C ASP A 77 -14.84 3.36 -5.34
N ALA A 78 -14.07 2.29 -5.56
CA ALA A 78 -14.35 1.31 -6.60
C ALA A 78 -15.28 0.25 -6.00
N ARG A 79 -16.55 0.21 -6.44
CA ARG A 79 -17.59 -0.70 -5.90
C ARG A 79 -17.82 -1.97 -6.70
N TYR A 80 -17.11 -2.12 -7.82
CA TYR A 80 -17.20 -3.30 -8.68
C TYR A 80 -15.81 -3.90 -8.83
N PRO A 81 -15.70 -5.24 -8.83
CA PRO A 81 -14.43 -5.90 -9.05
C PRO A 81 -13.87 -5.50 -10.43
N PRO A 82 -12.55 -5.23 -10.53
CA PRO A 82 -11.94 -4.99 -11.82
C PRO A 82 -12.12 -6.22 -12.72
N PRO A 83 -12.25 -6.02 -14.05
CA PRO A 83 -12.36 -7.14 -14.97
C PRO A 83 -11.09 -7.99 -14.95
N ALA A 84 -11.21 -9.26 -15.38
CA ALA A 84 -10.06 -10.12 -15.61
C ALA A 84 -9.01 -9.40 -16.49
N PRO A 85 -7.70 -9.57 -16.21
CA PRO A 85 -7.07 -10.64 -15.42
C PRO A 85 -6.89 -10.34 -13.93
N PHE A 86 -7.41 -9.22 -13.42
CA PHE A 86 -7.25 -8.88 -12.01
C PHE A 86 -8.04 -9.87 -11.13
N VAL A 87 -7.35 -10.49 -10.17
CA VAL A 87 -7.99 -11.39 -9.19
C VAL A 87 -8.41 -10.54 -7.99
N ALA A 88 -9.71 -10.37 -7.82
CA ALA A 88 -10.28 -9.71 -6.66
C ALA A 88 -10.69 -10.74 -5.60
N ALA A 89 -10.69 -10.35 -4.33
CA ALA A 89 -11.23 -11.17 -3.26
C ALA A 89 -12.74 -11.43 -3.45
N GLU A 90 -13.21 -12.58 -2.99
CA GLU A 90 -14.64 -12.96 -3.00
C GLU A 90 -15.10 -13.21 -1.56
N PRO A 91 -16.07 -12.44 -1.02
CA PRO A 91 -16.79 -11.35 -1.67
C PRO A 91 -15.92 -10.11 -1.92
N TYR A 92 -16.24 -9.38 -3.00
CA TYR A 92 -15.53 -8.14 -3.33
C TYR A 92 -15.75 -7.08 -2.24
N THR A 93 -14.65 -6.49 -1.78
CA THR A 93 -14.67 -5.35 -0.85
C THR A 93 -14.34 -4.07 -1.63
N PRO A 94 -15.17 -3.02 -1.56
CA PRO A 94 -14.88 -1.75 -2.21
C PRO A 94 -13.53 -1.16 -1.78
N VAL A 95 -12.82 -0.57 -2.73
CA VAL A 95 -11.52 0.05 -2.49
C VAL A 95 -11.65 1.57 -2.53
N THR A 96 -11.37 2.24 -1.42
CA THR A 96 -11.34 3.70 -1.34
C THR A 96 -10.11 4.24 -2.07
N LEU A 97 -10.31 5.27 -2.88
CA LEU A 97 -9.28 5.98 -3.63
C LEU A 97 -9.32 7.47 -3.28
N ALA A 98 -8.15 8.09 -3.15
CA ALA A 98 -8.03 9.54 -3.00
C ALA A 98 -6.97 10.09 -3.93
N ALA A 99 -7.30 11.23 -4.54
CA ALA A 99 -6.37 12.12 -5.21
C ALA A 99 -5.96 13.19 -4.19
N VAL A 100 -4.68 13.22 -3.82
CA VAL A 100 -4.15 14.10 -2.76
C VAL A 100 -3.21 15.14 -3.36
N GLU A 101 -3.48 16.41 -3.08
CA GLU A 101 -2.59 17.52 -3.43
C GLU A 101 -1.45 17.61 -2.40
N LEU A 102 -0.22 17.41 -2.84
CA LEU A 102 0.96 17.38 -1.99
C LEU A 102 1.28 18.77 -1.43
N ALA A 103 1.60 18.86 -0.14
CA ALA A 103 1.72 20.11 0.59
C ALA A 103 2.85 21.03 0.07
N GLU A 104 3.99 20.45 -0.36
CA GLU A 104 5.13 21.25 -0.85
C GLU A 104 5.11 21.44 -2.36
N GLU A 105 4.62 20.44 -3.12
CA GLU A 105 4.72 20.43 -4.57
C GLU A 105 3.47 20.95 -5.29
N GLY A 106 2.29 20.89 -4.66
CA GLY A 106 1.01 21.27 -5.29
C GLY A 106 0.58 20.35 -6.45
N ILE A 107 1.25 19.21 -6.64
CA ILE A 107 0.80 18.19 -7.60
C ILE A 107 -0.19 17.25 -6.93
N VAL A 108 -1.14 16.73 -7.72
CA VAL A 108 -2.16 15.78 -7.24
C VAL A 108 -1.74 14.36 -7.57
N VAL A 109 -1.67 13.49 -6.56
CA VAL A 109 -1.28 12.08 -6.71
C VAL A 109 -2.41 11.16 -6.25
N LEU A 110 -2.79 10.22 -7.12
CA LEU A 110 -3.82 9.21 -6.86
C LEU A 110 -3.22 8.01 -6.10
N GLY A 111 -3.95 7.48 -5.12
CA GLY A 111 -3.61 6.25 -4.41
C GLY A 111 -4.81 5.62 -3.69
N GLN A 112 -4.68 4.36 -3.29
CA GLN A 112 -5.66 3.73 -2.39
C GLN A 112 -5.58 4.34 -1.00
N VAL A 113 -6.70 4.36 -0.28
CA VAL A 113 -6.76 4.85 1.10
C VAL A 113 -6.82 3.68 2.06
N LYS A 114 -5.87 3.64 3.00
CA LYS A 114 -5.76 2.62 4.02
C LYS A 114 -6.66 2.96 5.21
N ASP A 115 -7.39 1.97 5.70
CA ASP A 115 -8.20 2.02 6.93
C ASP A 115 -9.30 3.11 6.95
N LEU A 116 -9.69 3.66 5.79
CA LEU A 116 -10.74 4.68 5.66
C LEU A 116 -11.68 4.39 4.49
N THR A 117 -12.94 4.77 4.66
CA THR A 117 -13.99 4.69 3.63
C THR A 117 -14.33 6.08 3.09
N VAL A 118 -15.14 6.14 2.04
CA VAL A 118 -15.65 7.43 1.51
C VAL A 118 -16.44 8.24 2.55
N ASP A 119 -17.05 7.58 3.53
CA ASP A 119 -17.81 8.25 4.60
C ASP A 119 -16.89 8.91 5.64
N ASP A 120 -15.63 8.48 5.72
CA ASP A 120 -14.61 9.08 6.59
C ASP A 120 -13.89 10.27 5.94
N LEU A 121 -13.99 10.41 4.61
CA LEU A 121 -13.23 11.38 3.83
C LEU A 121 -14.05 12.63 3.49
N HIS A 122 -13.36 13.75 3.38
CA HIS A 122 -13.88 14.99 2.83
C HIS A 122 -12.77 15.76 2.11
N VAL A 123 -13.13 16.58 1.13
CA VAL A 123 -12.17 17.47 0.45
C VAL A 123 -11.52 18.40 1.47
N GLY A 124 -10.20 18.57 1.36
CA GLY A 124 -9.39 19.35 2.30
C GLY A 124 -8.87 18.57 3.52
N MET A 125 -9.32 17.32 3.74
CA MET A 125 -8.79 16.47 4.81
C MET A 125 -7.30 16.18 4.60
N GLU A 126 -6.48 16.32 5.66
CA GLU A 126 -5.06 15.94 5.60
C GLU A 126 -4.92 14.42 5.59
N LEU A 127 -4.13 13.90 4.64
CA LEU A 127 -3.67 12.52 4.60
C LEU A 127 -2.14 12.47 4.52
N GLU A 128 -1.59 11.33 4.92
CA GLU A 128 -0.15 11.06 4.89
C GLU A 128 0.14 9.79 4.07
N LEU A 129 1.25 9.83 3.36
CA LEU A 129 1.75 8.75 2.53
C LEU A 129 2.18 7.56 3.40
N THR A 130 1.63 6.40 3.06
CA THR A 130 1.99 5.09 3.61
C THR A 130 2.19 4.10 2.46
N ALA A 131 2.52 2.86 2.79
CA ALA A 131 2.55 1.75 1.85
C ALA A 131 1.83 0.54 2.47
N GLY A 132 1.51 -0.42 1.62
CA GLY A 132 1.01 -1.73 2.02
C GLY A 132 0.75 -2.59 0.79
N PRO A 133 0.37 -3.86 1.01
CA PRO A 133 0.27 -4.82 -0.07
C PRO A 133 -0.93 -4.51 -0.98
N LEU A 134 -0.74 -4.67 -2.28
CA LEU A 134 -1.83 -4.71 -3.24
C LEU A 134 -2.42 -6.12 -3.25
N ALA A 135 -3.56 -6.31 -2.58
CA ALA A 135 -4.12 -7.63 -2.27
C ALA A 135 -3.06 -8.52 -1.58
N ASP A 136 -2.78 -9.71 -2.11
CA ASP A 136 -1.73 -10.62 -1.59
C ASP A 136 -0.36 -10.43 -2.31
N GLY A 137 -0.19 -9.31 -3.01
CA GLY A 137 0.92 -9.05 -3.93
C GLY A 137 1.95 -8.04 -3.42
N PRO A 138 2.63 -7.32 -4.35
CA PRO A 138 3.68 -6.37 -4.01
C PRO A 138 3.17 -5.13 -3.27
N LEU A 139 4.08 -4.35 -2.70
CA LEU A 139 3.76 -3.07 -2.06
C LEU A 139 3.36 -2.01 -3.08
N VAL A 140 2.35 -1.23 -2.73
CA VAL A 140 1.99 0.02 -3.42
C VAL A 140 1.99 1.17 -2.43
N TRP A 141 2.16 2.40 -2.94
CA TRP A 141 1.91 3.58 -2.13
C TRP A 141 0.40 3.74 -1.87
N MET A 142 0.07 4.25 -0.70
CA MET A 142 -1.29 4.49 -0.25
C MET A 142 -1.36 5.78 0.56
N TRP A 143 -2.58 6.26 0.80
CA TRP A 143 -2.89 7.36 1.69
C TRP A 143 -3.48 6.83 2.99
N GLY A 144 -3.17 7.44 4.12
CA GLY A 144 -3.77 7.10 5.40
C GLY A 144 -3.88 8.31 6.31
N ARG A 145 -4.46 8.11 7.50
CA ARG A 145 -4.44 9.16 8.52
C ARG A 145 -2.99 9.56 8.83
N PRO A 146 -2.72 10.86 9.04
CA PRO A 146 -1.46 11.32 9.59
C PRO A 146 -1.03 10.51 10.82
N ARG A 147 0.20 10.01 10.83
CA ARG A 147 0.78 9.41 12.02
C ARG A 147 0.95 10.53 13.05
N GLY A 148 0.46 10.28 14.27
CA GLY A 148 0.74 11.15 15.41
C GLY A 148 2.26 11.19 15.68
N PRO A 149 2.77 12.25 16.32
CA PRO A 149 4.18 12.34 16.66
C PRO A 149 4.61 11.12 17.51
N GLY A 150 5.59 10.36 17.04
CA GLY A 150 6.22 9.27 17.80
C GLY A 150 5.73 7.83 17.51
N GLN A 151 4.93 7.59 16.46
CA GLN A 151 4.55 6.22 16.06
C GLN A 151 5.38 5.72 14.86
N THR A 152 6.35 4.85 15.11
CA THR A 152 7.04 4.03 14.10
C THR A 152 6.11 2.88 13.64
N GLY A 153 6.18 2.47 12.37
CA GLY A 153 5.17 1.64 11.73
C GLY A 153 5.07 0.25 12.34
N ALA A 154 3.94 -0.09 12.95
CA ALA A 154 3.66 -1.46 13.33
C ALA A 154 3.44 -2.30 12.06
N GLY A 155 4.34 -3.27 11.86
CA GLY A 155 4.22 -4.31 10.84
C GLY A 155 2.91 -5.08 10.91
N ALA A 156 2.56 -5.72 9.80
CA ALA A 156 1.36 -6.54 9.65
C ALA A 156 1.13 -7.47 10.86
N PRO A 157 -0.13 -7.66 11.32
CA PRO A 157 -0.39 -8.56 12.43
C PRO A 157 0.00 -9.99 12.04
N ALA A 158 0.93 -10.57 12.80
CA ALA A 158 1.24 -11.99 12.72
C ALA A 158 -0.02 -12.80 13.05
N SER A 159 -0.48 -13.59 12.08
CA SER A 159 -1.52 -14.60 12.29
C SER A 159 -1.06 -15.57 13.37
N THR A 160 -1.63 -15.46 14.58
CA THR A 160 -1.36 -16.42 15.65
C THR A 160 -2.13 -17.70 15.33
N GLY A 161 -1.41 -18.68 14.78
CA GLY A 161 -1.91 -20.04 14.60
C GLY A 161 -2.16 -20.68 15.96
N GLY A 162 -3.43 -20.85 16.32
CA GLY A 162 -3.83 -21.65 17.47
C GLY A 162 -3.75 -23.14 17.15
N THR A 163 -2.71 -23.82 17.62
CA THR A 163 -2.67 -25.28 17.69
C THR A 163 -3.53 -25.75 18.86
N GLY A 164 -4.73 -26.25 18.55
CA GLY A 164 -5.58 -26.95 19.50
C GLY A 164 -4.92 -28.23 20.00
N GLY A 165 -4.64 -28.29 21.30
CA GLY A 165 -4.15 -29.48 21.98
C GLY A 165 -5.24 -30.52 22.18
N THR A 166 -4.97 -31.76 21.78
CA THR A 166 -5.76 -32.94 22.12
C THR A 166 -5.30 -33.47 23.48
N GLY A 167 -6.06 -33.18 24.54
CA GLY A 167 -5.96 -33.84 25.84
C GLY A 167 -7.11 -34.84 26.00
N GLY A 168 -6.78 -36.12 26.14
CA GLY A 168 -7.76 -37.17 26.38
C GLY A 168 -8.16 -37.31 27.85
N THR A 169 -9.29 -37.98 28.10
CA THR A 169 -9.60 -38.62 29.37
C THR A 169 -10.34 -39.92 29.10
N GLY A 170 -9.75 -41.05 29.50
CA GLY A 170 -10.43 -42.33 29.65
C GLY A 170 -11.26 -42.38 30.94
N GLY A 171 -12.19 -43.33 31.02
CA GLY A 171 -12.96 -43.60 32.24
C GLY A 171 -14.11 -44.59 32.07
N THR A 172 -13.77 -45.89 32.11
CA THR A 172 -14.43 -47.00 32.85
C THR A 172 -15.97 -47.18 32.87
N GLY A 173 -16.44 -48.32 32.35
CA GLY A 173 -17.04 -49.42 33.16
C GLY A 173 -18.57 -49.54 33.34
N GLY A 174 -19.09 -50.76 33.13
CA GLY A 174 -20.34 -51.31 33.73
C GLY A 174 -21.42 -51.73 32.71
N THR A 175 -21.49 -52.98 32.23
CA THR A 175 -22.20 -54.20 32.76
C THR A 175 -23.73 -54.20 32.71
N GLY A 176 -24.28 -55.25 32.05
CA GLY A 176 -25.66 -55.76 32.12
C GLY A 176 -26.38 -55.68 30.75
N GLY A 177 -26.83 -56.73 30.06
CA GLY A 177 -27.12 -58.12 30.44
C GLY A 177 -28.63 -58.39 30.34
N THR A 178 -29.05 -59.16 29.32
CA THR A 178 -30.32 -59.95 29.24
C THR A 178 -31.59 -59.11 29.03
N THR A 179 -32.53 -59.36 28.11
CA THR A 179 -33.05 -60.58 27.44
C THR A 179 -33.73 -60.14 26.14
#